data_AF-A0A2V7SSY8-F1
#
_entry.id   AF-A0A2V7SSY8-F1
#
_cell.length_a   1.000
_cell.length_b   1.000
_cell.length_c   1.000
_cell.angle_alpha   90.00
_cell.angle_beta   90.00
_cell.angle_gamma   90.00
#
_symmetry.space_group_name_H-M   'P 1'
#
loop_
_entity.id
_entity.type
_entity.pdbx_description
1 polymer ?
#
loop_
_entity_poly.entity_id
_entity_poly.type
_entity_poly.pdbx_seq_one_letter_code
_entity_poly.pdbx_strand_id
1 'polypeptide(L)'
;MKHSLIRALAASALLVVASATGANAQSATQSGSVASTASSNWAAVPTGVYKLLIQLPEQPLPATITVKDSSGVAVATFQTGEDPETHPVKVTVKGAELYVNGDAPKGPFEIVLTRQGADITGKWSYAGDTGKLTGKAE
;
A
#
# COMPACT_ATOMS: atom_id res chain seq x y z
N MET A 1 60.53 22.52 16.07
CA MET A 1 60.17 22.03 17.42
C MET A 1 59.24 20.85 17.20
N LYS A 2 59.73 19.60 17.34
CA LYS A 2 59.49 18.70 18.50
C LYS A 2 57.97 18.55 18.76
N HIS A 3 57.31 17.42 18.55
CA HIS A 3 57.62 16.13 19.18
C HIS A 3 57.09 14.92 18.37
N SER A 4 57.98 13.93 18.24
CA SER A 4 57.67 12.51 18.01
C SER A 4 57.17 11.88 19.31
N LEU A 5 56.12 11.06 19.27
CA LEU A 5 55.85 10.02 20.26
C LEU A 5 55.21 8.81 19.59
N ILE A 6 56.07 7.85 19.24
CA ILE A 6 55.75 6.45 19.01
C ILE A 6 55.44 5.81 20.37
N ARG A 7 54.34 5.06 20.49
CA ARG A 7 54.18 4.04 21.53
C ARG A 7 53.41 2.84 20.98
N ALA A 8 54.16 1.77 20.75
CA ALA A 8 53.68 0.42 20.51
C ALA A 8 53.26 -0.26 21.82
N LEU A 9 52.31 -1.19 21.75
CA LEU A 9 52.11 -2.33 22.67
C LEU A 9 51.19 -3.31 21.90
N ALA A 10 51.71 -4.42 21.34
CA ALA A 10 51.80 -5.75 21.96
C ALA A 10 50.42 -6.39 22.23
N ALA A 11 50.15 -7.68 22.09
CA ALA A 11 50.78 -8.84 21.46
C ALA A 11 49.69 -9.94 21.42
N SER A 12 49.82 -10.87 20.48
CA SER A 12 49.45 -12.29 20.52
C SER A 12 48.15 -12.75 21.21
N ALA A 13 47.28 -13.41 20.43
CA ALA A 13 46.79 -14.75 20.74
C ALA A 13 46.18 -15.41 19.49
N LEU A 14 46.97 -16.22 18.78
CA LEU A 14 46.41 -17.25 17.89
C LEU A 14 45.92 -18.40 18.77
N LEU A 15 44.61 -18.57 18.85
CA LEU A 15 43.99 -19.82 19.30
C LEU A 15 43.27 -20.43 18.10
N VAL A 16 43.92 -21.43 17.51
CA VAL A 16 43.29 -22.43 16.63
C VAL A 16 42.39 -23.28 17.52
N VAL A 17 41.08 -23.28 17.25
CA VAL A 17 40.17 -24.32 17.76
C VAL A 17 39.55 -25.04 16.57
N ALA A 18 39.50 -26.35 16.74
CA ALA A 18 39.30 -27.39 15.76
C ALA A 18 37.92 -27.39 15.09
N SER A 19 37.91 -27.96 13.89
CA SER A 19 36.76 -28.41 13.12
C SER A 19 35.85 -29.34 13.93
N ALA A 20 34.63 -28.88 14.21
CA ALA A 20 33.52 -29.75 14.56
C ALA A 20 32.59 -29.86 13.35
N THR A 21 32.66 -31.00 12.66
CA THR A 21 31.61 -31.45 11.75
C THR A 21 30.34 -31.67 12.57
N GLY A 22 29.38 -30.76 12.45
CA GLY A 22 28.12 -30.84 13.15
C GLY A 22 27.01 -30.18 12.33
N ALA A 23 26.18 -31.03 11.73
CA ALA A 23 24.81 -30.80 11.26
C ALA A 23 24.45 -29.42 10.68
N ASN A 24 24.15 -29.42 9.37
CA ASN A 24 23.38 -28.36 8.70
C ASN A 24 22.00 -28.21 9.36
N ALA A 25 21.92 -27.47 10.46
CA ALA A 25 20.72 -26.76 10.85
C ALA A 25 20.84 -25.38 10.20
N GLN A 26 20.35 -25.27 8.97
CA GLN A 26 20.21 -24.03 8.24
C GLN A 26 19.13 -23.21 8.94
N SER A 27 19.49 -22.61 10.07
CA SER A 27 18.78 -21.51 10.67
C SER A 27 18.90 -20.36 9.69
N ALA A 28 17.95 -20.32 8.76
CA ALA A 28 17.69 -19.16 7.95
C ALA A 28 17.41 -18.01 8.92
N THR A 29 18.45 -17.23 9.18
CA THR A 29 18.32 -15.82 9.55
C THR A 29 17.64 -15.14 8.36
N GLN A 30 16.33 -15.37 8.22
CA GLN A 30 15.49 -14.48 7.45
C GLN A 30 15.37 -13.23 8.30
N SER A 31 16.41 -12.40 8.18
CA SER A 31 16.33 -10.97 8.48
C SER A 31 15.10 -10.50 7.71
N GLY A 32 13.99 -10.37 8.44
CA GLY A 32 12.71 -9.96 7.92
C GLY A 32 12.80 -8.49 7.54
N SER A 33 13.47 -8.22 6.42
CA SER A 33 12.96 -7.22 5.50
C SER A 33 11.58 -7.73 5.14
N VAL A 34 10.57 -7.24 5.88
CA VAL A 34 9.22 -7.14 5.31
C VAL A 34 9.44 -6.49 3.97
N ALA A 35 9.36 -7.28 2.90
CA ALA A 35 9.35 -6.77 1.55
C ALA A 35 8.17 -5.80 1.55
N SER A 36 8.47 -4.51 1.69
CA SER A 36 7.53 -3.44 1.47
C SER A 36 7.24 -3.55 -0.01
N THR A 37 6.25 -4.36 -0.36
CA THR A 37 5.83 -4.56 -1.73
C THR A 37 5.50 -3.15 -2.22
N ALA A 38 6.29 -2.64 -3.15
CA ALA A 38 6.19 -1.24 -3.52
C ALA A 38 4.78 -0.97 -4.06
N SER A 39 4.17 0.15 -3.66
CA SER A 39 2.91 0.60 -4.26
C SER A 39 3.12 0.72 -5.77
N SER A 40 2.22 0.13 -6.55
CA SER A 40 2.29 0.13 -8.01
C SER A 40 1.64 1.40 -8.54
N ASN A 41 2.27 2.01 -9.55
CA ASN A 41 1.67 3.16 -10.23
C ASN A 41 0.37 2.75 -10.94
N TRP A 42 -0.62 3.63 -10.90
CA TRP A 42 -1.84 3.43 -11.66
C TRP A 42 -1.61 3.74 -13.14
N ALA A 43 -2.36 3.06 -14.01
CA ALA A 43 -2.45 3.44 -15.41
C ALA A 43 -3.09 4.84 -15.53
N ALA A 44 -2.73 5.61 -16.56
CA ALA A 44 -3.30 6.94 -16.80
C ALA A 44 -4.84 6.91 -16.89
N VAL A 45 -5.39 5.84 -17.45
CA VAL A 45 -6.82 5.48 -17.39
C VAL A 45 -6.92 4.15 -16.64
N PRO A 46 -7.28 4.16 -15.34
CA PRO A 46 -7.32 2.95 -14.52
C PRO A 46 -8.63 2.20 -14.75
N THR A 47 -8.79 1.62 -15.93
CA THR A 47 -9.99 0.83 -16.27
C THR A 47 -10.04 -0.46 -15.46
N GLY A 48 -11.23 -0.83 -14.99
CA GLY A 48 -11.46 -2.07 -14.25
C GLY A 48 -12.60 -1.99 -13.27
N VAL A 49 -12.83 -3.10 -12.57
CA VAL A 49 -13.76 -3.18 -11.44
C VAL A 49 -12.93 -3.32 -10.16
N TYR A 50 -13.23 -2.49 -9.18
CA TYR A 50 -12.53 -2.45 -7.90
C TYR A 50 -13.53 -2.68 -6.78
N LYS A 51 -13.38 -3.82 -6.11
CA LYS A 51 -14.19 -4.19 -4.94
C LYS A 51 -13.51 -3.62 -3.71
N LEU A 52 -14.23 -2.77 -2.98
CA LEU A 52 -13.76 -2.10 -1.78
C LEU A 52 -14.57 -2.54 -0.57
N LEU A 53 -13.93 -2.49 0.58
CA LEU A 53 -14.52 -2.66 1.89
C LEU A 53 -14.14 -1.45 2.74
N ILE A 54 -15.09 -0.55 2.92
CA ILE A 54 -14.94 0.69 3.68
C ILE A 54 -15.10 0.32 5.16
N GLN A 55 -14.09 0.57 5.98
CA GLN A 55 -14.18 0.30 7.42
C GLN A 55 -14.89 1.47 8.09
N LEU A 56 -16.16 1.27 8.46
CA LEU A 56 -16.92 2.17 9.32
C LEU A 56 -16.94 1.61 10.75
N PRO A 57 -17.17 2.45 11.78
CA PRO A 57 -17.20 2.01 13.18
C PRO A 57 -18.29 0.97 13.48
N GLU A 58 -19.46 1.08 12.84
CA GLU A 58 -20.60 0.20 13.09
C GLU A 58 -20.47 -1.13 12.34
N GLN A 59 -20.28 -1.05 11.02
CA GLN A 59 -20.11 -2.21 10.16
C GLN A 59 -19.29 -1.87 8.92
N PRO A 60 -18.45 -2.78 8.42
CA PRO A 60 -17.77 -2.57 7.16
C PRO A 60 -18.78 -2.48 6.01
N LEU A 61 -18.66 -1.44 5.20
CA LEU A 61 -19.53 -1.16 4.06
C LEU A 61 -18.85 -1.65 2.77
N PRO A 62 -19.37 -2.69 2.10
CA PRO A 62 -18.88 -3.08 0.79
C PRO A 62 -19.22 -2.00 -0.24
N ALA A 63 -18.29 -1.73 -1.15
CA ALA A 63 -18.50 -0.81 -2.26
C ALA A 63 -17.82 -1.35 -3.53
N THR A 64 -18.34 -0.96 -4.70
CA THR A 64 -17.75 -1.29 -5.99
C THR A 64 -17.51 -0.01 -6.78
N ILE A 65 -16.29 0.16 -7.27
CA ILE A 65 -15.96 1.18 -8.26
C ILE A 65 -15.81 0.50 -9.61
N THR A 66 -16.51 0.99 -10.62
CA THR A 66 -16.30 0.55 -12.00
C THR A 66 -15.74 1.73 -12.78
N VAL A 67 -14.59 1.56 -13.40
CA VAL A 67 -13.96 2.56 -14.27
C VAL A 67 -13.93 2.03 -15.69
N LYS A 68 -14.49 2.78 -16.62
CA LYS A 68 -14.51 2.50 -18.06
C LYS A 68 -13.73 3.56 -18.80
N ASP A 69 -13.08 3.17 -19.89
CA ASP A 69 -12.55 4.13 -20.85
C ASP A 69 -13.69 4.61 -21.75
N SER A 70 -13.83 5.93 -21.86
CA SER A 70 -14.67 6.57 -22.85
C SER A 70 -13.82 7.58 -23.62
N SER A 71 -13.26 7.13 -24.75
CA SER A 71 -12.44 7.97 -25.66
C SER A 71 -11.17 8.51 -25.00
N GLY A 72 -10.50 7.70 -24.18
CA GLY A 72 -9.28 8.10 -23.45
C GLY A 72 -9.56 8.89 -22.17
N VAL A 73 -10.82 9.05 -21.78
CA VAL A 73 -11.23 9.64 -20.51
C VAL A 73 -11.82 8.56 -19.61
N ALA A 74 -11.34 8.49 -18.37
CA ALA A 74 -11.87 7.57 -17.37
C ALA A 74 -13.26 8.03 -16.90
N VAL A 75 -14.29 7.21 -17.17
CA VAL A 75 -15.64 7.37 -16.64
C VAL A 75 -15.83 6.36 -15.53
N ALA A 76 -16.13 6.82 -14.32
CA ALA A 76 -16.24 5.96 -13.16
C ALA A 76 -17.61 6.04 -12.50
N THR A 77 -18.06 4.91 -11.97
CA THR A 77 -19.28 4.81 -11.16
C THR A 77 -18.95 4.15 -9.83
N PHE A 78 -19.61 4.61 -8.77
CA PHE A 78 -19.50 4.09 -7.42
C PHE A 78 -20.85 3.53 -6.98
N GLN A 79 -20.81 2.35 -6.38
CA GLN A 79 -21.97 1.68 -5.82
C GLN A 79 -21.64 1.21 -4.41
N THR A 80 -22.51 1.46 -3.44
CA THR A 80 -22.40 0.88 -2.09
C THR A 80 -23.26 -0.38 -2.01
N GLY A 81 -22.90 -1.37 -1.21
CA GLY A 81 -23.67 -2.62 -1.14
C GLY A 81 -25.08 -2.45 -0.55
N GLU A 82 -25.32 -1.36 0.16
CA GLU A 82 -26.65 -1.00 0.69
C GLU A 82 -27.52 -0.28 -0.36
N ASP A 83 -26.91 0.28 -1.41
CA ASP A 83 -27.60 1.03 -2.46
C ASP A 83 -27.48 0.35 -3.84
N PRO A 84 -28.58 -0.07 -4.46
CA PRO A 84 -28.52 -0.63 -5.80
C PRO A 84 -28.18 0.41 -6.89
N GLU A 85 -28.29 1.71 -6.59
CA GLU A 85 -27.99 2.79 -7.52
C GLU A 85 -26.48 2.99 -7.68
N THR A 86 -26.09 3.29 -8.92
CA THR A 86 -24.71 3.63 -9.25
C THR A 86 -24.60 5.15 -9.40
N HIS A 87 -23.69 5.75 -8.65
CA HIS A 87 -23.46 7.18 -8.70
C HIS A 87 -22.23 7.48 -9.56
N PRO A 88 -22.29 8.46 -10.49
CA PRO A 88 -21.11 8.87 -11.23
C PRO A 88 -20.08 9.48 -10.29
N VAL A 89 -18.82 9.11 -10.45
CA VAL A 89 -17.70 9.67 -9.69
C VAL A 89 -16.58 10.11 -10.63
N LYS A 90 -15.83 11.11 -10.20
CA LYS A 90 -14.63 11.57 -10.88
C LYS A 90 -13.44 10.79 -10.38
N VAL A 91 -12.62 10.29 -11.29
CA VAL A 91 -11.35 9.62 -10.96
C VAL A 91 -10.17 10.44 -11.45
N THR A 92 -9.12 10.56 -10.64
CA THR A 92 -7.89 11.25 -10.98
C THR A 92 -6.69 10.43 -10.51
N VAL A 93 -5.78 10.12 -11.42
CA VAL A 93 -4.55 9.39 -11.10
C VAL A 93 -3.42 10.38 -10.80
N LYS A 94 -2.75 10.20 -9.66
CA LYS A 94 -1.55 10.94 -9.27
C LYS A 94 -0.46 9.95 -8.85
N GLY A 95 0.29 9.43 -9.82
CA GLY A 95 1.35 8.45 -9.58
C GLY A 95 0.79 7.11 -9.05
N ALA A 96 1.09 6.79 -7.80
CA ALA A 96 0.64 5.58 -7.13
C ALA A 96 -0.72 5.73 -6.41
N GLU A 97 -1.30 6.93 -6.42
CA GLU A 97 -2.59 7.22 -5.81
C GLU A 97 -3.67 7.44 -6.86
N LEU A 98 -4.83 6.81 -6.66
CA LEU A 98 -6.04 7.03 -7.42
C LEU A 98 -7.04 7.75 -6.52
N TYR A 99 -7.37 8.98 -6.87
CA TYR A 99 -8.35 9.81 -6.20
C TYR A 99 -9.71 9.55 -6.85
N VAL A 100 -10.72 9.32 -6.03
CA VAL A 100 -12.10 9.10 -6.43
C VAL A 100 -12.95 10.09 -5.65
N ASN A 101 -13.57 11.01 -6.36
CA ASN A 101 -14.38 12.07 -5.79
C ASN A 101 -15.81 11.94 -6.30
N GLY A 102 -16.78 12.07 -5.41
CA GLY A 102 -18.20 12.05 -5.76
C GLY A 102 -19.02 12.90 -4.81
N ASP A 103 -20.27 13.13 -5.19
CA ASP A 103 -21.25 13.82 -4.36
C ASP A 103 -22.19 12.81 -3.70
N ALA A 104 -22.50 13.03 -2.43
CA ALA A 104 -23.43 12.22 -1.66
C ALA A 104 -24.34 13.14 -0.81
N PRO A 105 -25.44 12.64 -0.22
CA PRO A 105 -26.43 13.49 0.43
C PRO A 105 -25.90 14.40 1.56
N LYS A 106 -24.84 14.01 2.26
CA LYS A 106 -24.22 14.84 3.33
C LYS A 106 -23.04 15.70 2.83
N GLY A 107 -22.77 15.71 1.53
CA GLY A 107 -21.70 16.48 0.91
C GLY A 107 -20.78 15.64 0.02
N PRO A 108 -19.70 16.24 -0.51
CA PRO A 108 -18.73 15.51 -1.32
C PRO A 108 -17.96 14.50 -0.46
N PHE A 109 -17.64 13.36 -1.07
CA PHE A 109 -16.72 12.37 -0.50
C PHE A 109 -15.45 12.27 -1.35
N GLU A 110 -14.37 11.88 -0.70
CA GLU A 110 -13.10 11.58 -1.33
C GLU A 110 -12.60 10.21 -0.88
N ILE A 111 -12.14 9.41 -1.82
CA ILE A 111 -11.52 8.12 -1.61
C ILE A 111 -10.16 8.16 -2.30
N VAL A 112 -9.09 7.82 -1.56
CA VAL A 112 -7.73 7.73 -2.09
C VAL A 112 -7.29 6.28 -2.02
N LEU A 113 -7.01 5.69 -3.19
CA LEU A 113 -6.64 4.30 -3.36
C LEU A 113 -5.17 4.16 -3.75
N THR A 114 -4.48 3.25 -3.08
CA THR A 114 -3.15 2.77 -3.44
C THR A 114 -3.23 1.29 -3.78
N ARG A 115 -2.57 0.89 -4.87
CA ARG A 115 -2.61 -0.48 -5.38
C ARG A 115 -1.28 -1.17 -5.19
N GLN A 116 -1.32 -2.44 -4.85
CA GLN A 116 -0.16 -3.31 -4.76
C GLN A 116 -0.51 -4.68 -5.37
N GLY A 117 -0.14 -4.89 -6.64
CA GLY A 117 -0.55 -6.10 -7.36
C GLY A 117 -2.05 -6.14 -7.60
N ALA A 118 -2.76 -7.10 -7.00
CA ALA A 118 -4.22 -7.19 -7.04
C ALA A 118 -4.89 -6.53 -5.82
N ASP A 119 -4.13 -6.27 -4.75
CA ASP A 119 -4.65 -5.72 -3.51
C ASP A 119 -4.72 -4.19 -3.59
N ILE A 120 -5.79 -3.65 -3.01
CA ILE A 120 -6.05 -2.22 -2.90
C ILE A 120 -6.15 -1.87 -1.43
N THR A 121 -5.50 -0.78 -1.05
CA THR A 121 -5.62 -0.17 0.26
C THR A 121 -5.93 1.31 0.06
N GLY A 122 -6.44 1.98 1.07
CA GLY A 122 -6.70 3.39 0.94
C GLY A 122 -7.32 4.02 2.16
N LYS A 123 -7.76 5.25 1.95
CA LYS A 123 -8.47 6.06 2.94
C LYS A 123 -9.69 6.68 2.29
N TRP A 124 -10.71 6.93 3.09
CA TRP A 124 -11.90 7.65 2.69
C TRP A 124 -12.12 8.87 3.60
N SER A 125 -12.80 9.87 3.07
CA SER A 125 -13.22 11.08 3.77
C SER A 125 -14.63 11.45 3.30
N TYR A 126 -15.56 11.65 4.25
CA TYR A 126 -16.93 12.02 3.95
C TYR A 126 -17.56 12.76 5.14
N ALA A 127 -18.16 13.92 4.90
CA ALA A 127 -18.86 14.72 5.92
C ALA A 127 -18.04 15.01 7.21
N GLY A 128 -16.71 15.08 7.09
CA GLY A 128 -15.80 15.27 8.22
C GLY A 128 -15.29 13.98 8.87
N ASP A 129 -15.92 12.85 8.56
CA ASP A 129 -15.45 11.53 8.97
C ASP A 129 -14.34 11.05 8.03
N THR A 130 -13.40 10.28 8.58
CA THR A 130 -12.34 9.64 7.80
C THR A 130 -12.12 8.23 8.28
N GLY A 131 -11.63 7.36 7.39
CA GLY A 131 -11.30 6.01 7.76
C GLY A 131 -10.45 5.31 6.72
N LYS A 132 -10.21 4.02 6.96
CA LYS A 132 -9.44 3.16 6.07
C LYS A 132 -10.38 2.33 5.20
N LEU A 133 -9.87 1.91 4.06
CA LEU A 133 -10.52 0.92 3.22
C LEU A 133 -9.48 -0.09 2.73
N THR A 134 -9.96 -1.28 2.44
CA THR A 134 -9.22 -2.31 1.74
C THR A 134 -10.03 -2.77 0.54
N GLY A 135 -9.41 -3.47 -0.40
CA GLY A 135 -10.10 -3.91 -1.59
C GLY A 135 -9.23 -4.75 -2.50
N LYS A 136 -9.80 -5.12 -3.65
CA LYS A 136 -9.11 -5.85 -4.71
C LYS A 136 -9.53 -5.34 -6.09
N ALA A 137 -8.60 -5.39 -7.02
CA ALA A 137 -8.91 -5.25 -8.45
C ALA A 137 -9.36 -6.61 -9.00
N GLU A 138 -10.45 -6.59 -9.77
CA GLU A 138 -10.97 -7.73 -10.55
C GLU A 138 -10.53 -7.64 -12.01
#